data_AF-A0A662TDY6-F1
#
_entry.id   AF-A0A662TDY6-F1
#
_cell.length_a   1.000
_cell.length_b   1.000
_cell.length_c   1.000
_cell.angle_alpha   90.00
_cell.angle_beta   90.00
_cell.angle_gamma   90.00
#
_symmetry.space_group_name_H-M   'P 1'
#
loop_
_entity.id
_entity.type
_entity.pdbx_description
1 polymer ?
#
loop_
_entity_poly.entity_id
_entity_poly.type
_entity_poly.pdbx_seq_one_letter_code
_entity_poly.pdbx_strand_id
1 'polypeptide(L)'
;LGLTGTKIGCDEGTCGACTVLMNGKPILSCMTLAVECEGNEILTIEGLSKDGKLHPIQQAFVEKHGLQCGFCTPGMILSAKALLDKNPNPSEEDIKKAISGNICRCGNYVKIVESIKEAARKMRRG
;
A
#
# COMPACT_ATOMS: atom_id res chain seq x y z
N LEU A 1 -10.91 17.11 -0.76
CA LEU A 1 -10.77 15.96 -1.69
C LEU A 1 -11.67 14.79 -1.33
N GLY A 2 -12.04 14.57 -0.06
CA GLY A 2 -12.96 13.47 0.30
C GLY A 2 -12.34 12.06 0.22
N LEU A 3 -11.03 11.97 -0.05
CA LEU A 3 -10.26 10.74 -0.10
C LEU A 3 -9.93 10.29 1.32
N THR A 4 -10.79 9.47 1.90
CA THR A 4 -10.72 9.05 3.31
C THR A 4 -10.05 7.70 3.50
N GLY A 5 -9.56 7.07 2.43
CA GLY A 5 -8.83 5.82 2.46
C GLY A 5 -7.51 5.94 3.22
N THR A 6 -6.77 7.02 3.01
CA THR A 6 -5.58 7.37 3.81
C THR A 6 -5.99 7.60 5.27
N LYS A 7 -5.27 6.98 6.22
CA LYS A 7 -5.64 7.02 7.66
C LYS A 7 -4.58 7.70 8.50
N ILE A 8 -5.02 8.29 9.62
CA ILE A 8 -4.14 8.80 10.67
C ILE A 8 -4.15 7.80 11.81
N GLY A 9 -3.03 7.11 12.02
CA GLY A 9 -2.88 6.12 13.10
C GLY A 9 -2.02 6.61 14.28
N CYS A 10 -1.01 7.44 14.02
CA CYS A 10 -0.11 7.97 15.05
C CYS A 10 0.22 9.45 14.90
N ASP A 11 0.17 10.00 13.68
CA ASP A 11 0.57 11.39 13.37
C ASP A 11 2.04 11.75 13.66
N GLU A 12 2.88 10.72 13.83
CA GLU A 12 4.31 10.85 14.20
C GLU A 12 5.23 10.11 13.22
N GLY A 13 4.72 9.71 12.05
CA GLY A 13 5.50 9.03 11.02
C GLY A 13 5.88 7.57 11.30
N THR A 14 5.30 6.93 12.32
CA THR A 14 5.66 5.57 12.72
C THR A 14 4.78 4.47 12.10
N CYS A 15 3.47 4.69 11.99
CA CYS A 15 2.53 3.61 11.68
C CYS A 15 2.35 3.28 10.19
N GLY A 16 2.68 4.19 9.27
CA GLY A 16 2.49 4.02 7.82
C GLY A 16 1.04 4.01 7.32
N ALA A 17 0.03 4.11 8.19
CA ALA A 17 -1.37 4.12 7.77
C ALA A 17 -1.73 5.33 6.87
N CYS A 18 -0.89 6.37 6.92
CA CYS A 18 -0.99 7.59 6.13
C CYS A 18 -0.21 7.52 4.80
N THR A 19 0.34 6.35 4.43
CA THR A 19 1.14 6.21 3.21
C THR A 19 0.32 6.53 1.97
N VAL A 20 0.88 7.37 1.12
CA VAL A 20 0.44 7.65 -0.26
C VAL A 20 1.64 7.52 -1.20
N LEU A 21 1.44 7.45 -2.52
CA LEU A 21 2.55 7.53 -3.46
C LEU A 21 2.67 8.94 -4.02
N MET A 22 3.86 9.53 -3.94
CA MET A 22 4.24 10.76 -4.62
C MET A 22 5.24 10.41 -5.71
N ASN A 23 4.87 10.63 -6.98
CA ASN A 23 5.66 10.23 -8.15
C ASN A 23 6.14 8.76 -8.07
N GLY A 24 5.22 7.86 -7.68
CA GLY A 24 5.48 6.43 -7.53
C GLY A 24 6.33 6.03 -6.31
N LYS A 25 6.73 6.97 -5.44
CA LYS A 25 7.46 6.67 -4.19
C LYS A 25 6.54 6.75 -2.98
N PRO A 26 6.60 5.80 -2.04
CA PRO A 26 5.79 5.86 -0.83
C PRO A 26 6.31 6.98 0.07
N ILE A 27 5.41 7.84 0.53
CA ILE A 27 5.67 8.92 1.49
C ILE A 27 4.64 8.87 2.62
N LEU A 28 4.96 9.47 3.76
CA LEU A 28 4.06 9.56 4.91
C LEU A 28 3.33 10.91 4.88
N SER A 29 2.06 10.92 4.51
CA SER A 29 1.31 12.18 4.34
C SER A 29 1.18 13.00 5.63
N CYS A 30 1.26 12.36 6.82
CA CYS A 30 1.28 13.09 8.09
C CYS A 30 2.59 13.87 8.33
N MET A 31 3.65 13.55 7.60
CA MET A 31 4.96 14.20 7.70
C MET A 31 5.28 15.05 6.45
N THR A 32 4.29 15.38 5.64
CA THR A 32 4.47 16.11 4.38
C THR A 32 3.44 17.23 4.29
N LEU A 33 3.90 18.46 4.07
CA LEU A 33 3.02 19.60 3.91
C LEU A 33 2.35 19.55 2.53
N ALA A 34 1.08 19.98 2.48
CA ALA A 34 0.33 20.01 1.23
C ALA A 34 1.01 20.87 0.14
N VAL A 35 1.68 21.97 0.53
CA VAL A 35 2.42 22.83 -0.41
C VAL A 35 3.61 22.12 -1.06
N GLU A 36 4.24 21.16 -0.37
CA GLU A 36 5.33 20.35 -0.94
C GLU A 36 4.84 19.39 -2.03
N CYS A 37 3.53 19.11 -2.06
CA CYS A 37 2.91 18.24 -3.05
C CYS A 37 2.58 18.97 -4.36
N GLU A 38 2.72 20.30 -4.43
CA GLU A 38 2.43 21.06 -5.64
C GLU A 38 3.25 20.57 -6.84
N GLY A 39 2.59 20.37 -7.98
CA GLY A 39 3.23 19.85 -9.20
C GLY A 39 3.59 18.36 -9.19
N ASN A 40 3.35 17.64 -8.09
CA ASN A 40 3.65 16.21 -7.98
C ASN A 40 2.40 15.34 -8.23
N GLU A 41 2.59 14.15 -8.79
CA GLU A 41 1.52 13.16 -8.92
C GLU A 41 1.31 12.45 -7.58
N ILE A 42 0.10 12.53 -7.03
CA ILE A 42 -0.30 11.82 -5.81
C ILE A 42 -1.27 10.70 -6.14
N LEU A 43 -0.91 9.46 -5.76
CA LEU A 43 -1.79 8.30 -5.82
C LEU A 43 -2.15 7.83 -4.41
N THR A 44 -3.44 7.80 -4.12
CA THR A 44 -4.03 7.20 -2.91
C THR A 44 -4.67 5.84 -3.23
N ILE A 45 -5.21 5.16 -2.22
CA ILE A 45 -5.85 3.84 -2.40
C ILE A 45 -7.06 3.89 -3.32
N GLU A 46 -7.79 5.01 -3.33
CA GLU A 46 -8.96 5.25 -4.17
C GLU A 46 -8.62 5.29 -5.66
N GLY A 47 -7.42 5.77 -6.02
CA GLY A 47 -6.97 5.84 -7.41
C GLY A 47 -6.45 4.51 -7.97
N LEU A 48 -6.40 3.45 -7.17
CA LEU A 48 -5.79 2.18 -7.57
C LEU A 48 -6.76 1.30 -8.37
N SER A 49 -8.05 1.34 -8.06
CA SER A 49 -9.09 0.66 -8.82
C SER A 49 -9.45 1.48 -10.07
N LYS A 50 -9.70 0.83 -11.20
CA LYS A 50 -10.11 1.49 -12.45
C LYS A 50 -11.41 0.89 -12.94
N ASP A 51 -12.39 1.73 -13.27
CA ASP A 51 -13.70 1.32 -13.81
C ASP A 51 -14.39 0.23 -12.97
N GLY A 52 -14.32 0.36 -11.63
CA GLY A 52 -14.87 -0.61 -10.69
C GLY A 52 -14.09 -1.93 -10.56
N LYS A 53 -12.99 -2.10 -11.30
CA LYS A 53 -12.12 -3.27 -11.24
C LYS A 53 -11.01 -3.05 -10.22
N LEU A 54 -10.85 -4.01 -9.32
CA LEU A 54 -9.75 -4.04 -8.37
C LEU A 54 -8.43 -4.25 -9.10
N HIS A 55 -7.41 -3.53 -8.64
CA HIS A 55 -6.03 -3.81 -9.03
C HIS A 55 -5.62 -5.20 -8.53
N PRO A 56 -4.73 -5.94 -9.22
CA PRO A 56 -4.29 -7.26 -8.79
C PRO A 56 -3.80 -7.35 -7.33
N ILE A 57 -3.19 -6.27 -6.83
CA ILE A 57 -2.80 -6.16 -5.41
C ILE A 57 -4.02 -6.15 -4.48
N GLN A 58 -5.03 -5.32 -4.76
CA GLN A 58 -6.26 -5.27 -3.97
C GLN A 58 -6.97 -6.63 -4.00
N GLN A 59 -7.08 -7.23 -5.18
CA GLN A 59 -7.69 -8.54 -5.37
C GLN A 59 -6.97 -9.62 -4.54
N ALA A 60 -5.63 -9.63 -4.55
CA ALA A 60 -4.85 -10.59 -3.78
C ALA A 60 -5.01 -10.42 -2.26
N PHE A 61 -5.12 -9.19 -1.76
CA PHE A 61 -5.41 -8.94 -0.34
C PHE A 61 -6.78 -9.49 0.07
N VAL A 62 -7.79 -9.41 -0.80
CA VAL A 62 -9.10 -10.04 -0.56
C VAL A 62 -8.98 -11.56 -0.52
N GLU A 63 -8.36 -12.16 -1.54
CA GLU A 63 -8.28 -13.62 -1.71
C GLU A 63 -7.41 -14.33 -0.67
N LYS A 64 -6.33 -13.69 -0.21
CA LYS A 64 -5.41 -14.27 0.78
C LYS A 64 -5.73 -13.83 2.20
N HIS A 65 -6.85 -13.14 2.41
CA HIS A 65 -7.22 -12.56 3.69
C HIS A 65 -6.10 -11.68 4.27
N GLY A 66 -5.48 -10.84 3.43
CA GLY A 66 -4.42 -9.89 3.78
C GLY A 66 -4.87 -8.71 4.64
N LEU A 67 -6.13 -8.68 5.08
CA LEU A 67 -6.68 -7.67 5.97
C LEU A 67 -7.62 -8.29 7.01
N GLN A 68 -7.80 -7.58 8.13
CA GLN A 68 -8.83 -7.84 9.14
C GLN A 68 -9.62 -6.56 9.40
N CYS A 69 -9.20 -5.71 10.35
CA CYS A 69 -9.88 -4.42 10.61
C CYS A 69 -9.84 -3.42 9.45
N GLY A 70 -8.92 -3.62 8.48
CA GLY A 70 -8.79 -2.78 7.29
C GLY A 70 -8.04 -1.46 7.48
N PHE A 71 -7.71 -1.06 8.71
CA PHE A 71 -7.18 0.29 8.98
C PHE A 71 -5.81 0.55 8.34
N CYS A 72 -4.87 -0.41 8.42
CA CYS A 72 -3.55 -0.29 7.81
C CYS A 72 -3.51 -0.68 6.32
N THR A 73 -4.60 -1.26 5.81
CA THR A 73 -4.64 -1.87 4.48
C THR A 73 -4.34 -0.89 3.33
N PRO A 74 -4.84 0.36 3.35
CA PRO A 74 -4.49 1.36 2.35
C PRO A 74 -2.97 1.59 2.21
N GLY A 75 -2.28 1.85 3.33
CA GLY A 75 -0.83 2.06 3.34
C GLY A 75 -0.05 0.82 2.91
N MET A 76 -0.45 -0.35 3.41
CA MET A 76 0.14 -1.65 3.03
C MET A 76 0.07 -1.89 1.52
N ILE A 77 -1.10 -1.64 0.90
CA ILE A 77 -1.31 -1.85 -0.53
C ILE A 77 -0.47 -0.87 -1.36
N LEU A 78 -0.37 0.40 -0.96
CA LEU A 78 0.43 1.38 -1.69
C LEU A 78 1.94 1.11 -1.55
N SER A 79 2.43 0.71 -0.38
CA SER A 79 3.80 0.25 -0.22
C SER A 79 4.10 -1.00 -1.06
N ALA A 80 3.17 -1.95 -1.11
CA ALA A 80 3.29 -3.12 -1.98
C ALA A 80 3.32 -2.74 -3.47
N LYS A 81 2.50 -1.78 -3.89
CA LYS A 81 2.51 -1.25 -5.27
C LYS A 81 3.87 -0.67 -5.62
N ALA A 82 4.41 0.20 -4.78
CA ALA A 82 5.71 0.83 -5.02
C ALA A 82 6.85 -0.20 -5.13
N LEU A 83 6.77 -1.30 -4.38
CA LEU A 83 7.70 -2.43 -4.54
C LEU A 83 7.50 -3.13 -5.90
N LEU A 84 6.27 -3.55 -6.21
CA LEU A 84 5.99 -4.40 -7.37
C LEU A 84 6.15 -3.67 -8.71
N ASP A 85 5.94 -2.36 -8.75
CA ASP A 85 6.23 -1.54 -9.92
C ASP A 85 7.73 -1.50 -10.24
N LYS A 86 8.60 -1.66 -9.23
CA LYS A 86 10.07 -1.64 -9.38
C LYS A 86 10.68 -3.04 -9.48
N ASN A 87 10.14 -3.99 -8.73
CA ASN A 87 10.59 -5.36 -8.68
C ASN A 87 9.38 -6.30 -8.85
N PRO A 88 9.08 -6.73 -10.10
CA PRO A 88 7.94 -7.59 -10.39
C PRO A 88 8.05 -8.99 -9.79
N ASN A 89 9.23 -9.42 -9.31
CA ASN A 89 9.45 -10.73 -8.69
C ASN A 89 10.27 -10.62 -7.39
N PRO A 90 9.69 -9.98 -6.35
CA PRO A 90 10.40 -9.74 -5.11
C PRO A 90 10.57 -11.04 -4.32
N SER A 91 11.69 -11.13 -3.60
CA SER A 91 11.85 -12.13 -2.54
C SER A 91 10.94 -11.81 -1.35
N GLU A 92 10.78 -12.76 -0.44
CA GLU A 92 10.04 -12.50 0.80
C GLU A 92 10.67 -11.38 1.64
N GLU A 93 12.00 -11.30 1.67
CA GLU A 93 12.72 -10.27 2.40
C GLU A 93 12.54 -8.89 1.77
N ASP A 94 12.48 -8.80 0.43
CA ASP A 94 12.13 -7.56 -0.26
C ASP A 94 10.74 -7.07 0.14
N ILE A 95 9.76 -8.00 0.22
CA ILE A 95 8.39 -7.69 0.64
C ILE A 95 8.36 -7.18 2.07
N LYS A 96 8.98 -7.90 3.01
CA LYS A 96 9.05 -7.51 4.43
C LYS A 96 9.68 -6.13 4.59
N LYS A 97 10.78 -5.88 3.88
CA LYS A 97 11.46 -4.58 3.88
C LYS A 97 10.56 -3.47 3.35
N ALA A 98 9.87 -3.69 2.23
CA ALA A 98 9.00 -2.70 1.62
C ALA A 98 7.80 -2.30 2.51
N ILE A 99 7.28 -3.25 3.30
CA ILE A 99 6.14 -2.98 4.21
C ILE A 99 6.57 -2.70 5.66
N SER A 100 7.86 -2.68 5.97
CA SER A 100 8.37 -2.50 7.34
C SER A 100 7.93 -1.20 8.00
N GLY A 101 7.67 -0.15 7.20
CA GLY A 101 7.12 1.13 7.67
C GLY A 101 5.60 1.14 7.88
N ASN A 102 4.90 0.01 7.69
CA ASN A 102 3.45 -0.11 7.90
C ASN A 102 3.16 -1.06 9.07
N ILE A 103 2.50 -0.54 10.09
CA ILE A 103 2.17 -1.31 11.31
C ILE A 103 0.77 -1.89 11.21
N CYS A 104 0.63 -3.18 11.52
CA CYS A 104 -0.63 -3.91 11.53
C CYS A 104 -0.91 -4.49 12.92
N ARG A 105 -1.86 -3.89 13.65
CA ARG A 105 -2.17 -4.33 15.02
C ARG A 105 -2.97 -5.65 15.08
N CYS A 106 -3.68 -5.99 14.01
CA CYS A 106 -4.29 -7.32 13.86
C CYS A 106 -3.26 -8.45 13.73
N GLY A 107 -1.96 -8.15 13.58
CA GLY A 107 -0.90 -9.15 13.50
C GLY A 107 -0.88 -9.95 12.18
N ASN A 108 -1.57 -9.48 11.15
CA ASN A 108 -1.85 -10.26 9.93
C ASN A 108 -0.69 -10.30 8.90
N TYR A 109 0.55 -10.07 9.32
CA TYR A 109 1.69 -9.87 8.42
C TYR A 109 1.96 -11.07 7.50
N VAL A 110 1.77 -12.30 7.99
CA VAL A 110 1.93 -13.53 7.17
C VAL A 110 1.00 -13.49 5.96
N LYS A 111 -0.28 -13.16 6.17
CA LYS A 111 -1.27 -13.05 5.08
C LYS A 111 -1.04 -11.84 4.19
N ILE A 112 -0.52 -10.73 4.72
CA ILE A 112 -0.10 -9.58 3.91
C ILE A 112 1.03 -9.98 2.96
N VAL A 113 2.06 -10.67 3.46
CA VAL A 113 3.18 -11.17 2.63
C VAL A 113 2.68 -12.15 1.56
N GLU A 114 1.81 -13.11 1.93
CA GLU A 114 1.18 -14.03 0.97
C GLU A 114 0.39 -13.27 -0.12
N SER A 115 -0.35 -12.21 0.27
CA SER A 115 -1.11 -11.36 -0.65
C SER A 115 -0.20 -10.67 -1.66
N ILE A 116 0.94 -10.13 -1.22
CA ILE A 116 1.88 -9.43 -2.09
C ILE A 116 2.58 -10.41 -3.04
N LYS A 117 2.93 -11.62 -2.57
CA LYS A 117 3.46 -12.69 -3.44
C LYS A 117 2.45 -13.10 -4.51
N GLU A 118 1.18 -13.26 -4.15
CA GLU A 118 0.11 -13.58 -5.09
C GLU A 118 -0.08 -12.45 -6.11
N ALA A 119 -0.12 -11.20 -5.65
CA ALA A 119 -0.21 -10.04 -6.53
C ALA A 119 0.93 -10.00 -7.55
N ALA A 120 2.17 -10.26 -7.12
CA ALA A 120 3.32 -10.36 -8.01
C ALA A 120 3.14 -11.45 -9.09
N ARG A 121 2.61 -12.62 -8.71
CA ARG A 121 2.32 -13.70 -9.68
C ARG A 121 1.24 -13.29 -10.68
N LYS A 122 0.17 -12.62 -10.23
CA LYS A 122 -0.92 -12.15 -11.10
C LYS A 122 -0.45 -11.08 -12.08
N MET A 123 0.30 -10.09 -11.60
CA MET A 123 0.82 -8.98 -12.42
C MET A 123 1.81 -9.42 -13.50
N ARG A 124 2.46 -10.58 -13.36
CA ARG A 124 3.35 -11.15 -14.40
C ARG A 124 2.63 -12.05 -15.42
N ARG A 125 1.40 -12.46 -15.13
CA ARG A 125 0.61 -13.38 -15.97
C ARG A 125 -0.35 -12.66 -16.90
N GLY A 126 -0.72 -11.42 -16.57
CA GLY A 126 -1.46 -10.51 -17.45
C GLY A 126 -0.51 -9.59 -18.19
#